data_AF-J2PWQ3-F1
#
_entry.id   AF-J2PWQ3-F1
#
_cell.length_a   1.000
_cell.length_b   1.000
_cell.length_c   1.000
_cell.angle_alpha   90.00
_cell.angle_beta   90.00
_cell.angle_gamma   90.00
#
_symmetry.space_group_name_H-M   'P 1'
#
loop_
_entity.id
_entity.type
_entity.pdbx_description
1 polymer ?
#
loop_
_entity_poly.entity_id
_entity_poly.type
_entity_poly.pdbx_seq_one_letter_code
_entity_poly.pdbx_strand_id
1 'polypeptide(L)'
;MLAPLFGLAAMVHAAIGPLDYGYYLDLGTYPSIKKANHAIDSGQRIIGVKTGSIIKTDSPDRNWAYIAGFDTEDQAKAACAKLIAKGRRCEAKPIYPP
;
A
#
# COMPACT_ATOMS: atom_id res chain seq x y z
N MET A 1 40.65 -6.03 30.90
CA MET A 1 40.26 -6.42 29.53
C MET A 1 39.01 -7.26 29.63
N LEU A 2 37.88 -6.80 29.09
CA LEU A 2 36.70 -7.58 28.70
C LEU A 2 35.68 -6.59 28.10
N ALA A 3 35.56 -6.61 26.78
CA ALA A 3 34.43 -6.02 26.09
C ALA A 3 33.26 -7.01 26.14
N PRO A 4 32.02 -6.51 26.04
CA PRO A 4 31.06 -7.17 25.19
C PRO A 4 30.58 -6.23 24.07
N LEU A 5 30.67 -6.79 22.87
CA LEU A 5 29.95 -6.43 21.66
C LEU A 5 28.43 -6.59 21.86
N PHE A 6 27.66 -6.28 20.80
CA PHE A 6 26.20 -6.35 20.64
C PHE A 6 25.50 -5.07 21.09
N GLY A 7 24.91 -4.26 20.22
CA GLY A 7 24.49 -4.45 18.84
C GLY A 7 23.29 -3.54 18.63
N LEU A 8 23.28 -2.73 17.58
CA LEU A 8 22.12 -1.93 17.19
C LEU A 8 20.92 -2.86 16.98
N ALA A 9 20.00 -2.90 17.93
CA ALA A 9 18.63 -3.31 17.65
C ALA A 9 17.90 -2.05 17.15
N ALA A 10 17.99 -1.80 15.84
CA ALA A 10 16.97 -1.02 15.17
C ALA A 10 15.64 -1.70 15.50
N MET A 11 14.81 -1.03 16.31
CA MET A 11 13.44 -1.48 16.53
C MET A 11 12.76 -1.50 15.17
N VAL A 12 12.63 -2.70 14.63
CA VAL A 12 11.74 -3.04 13.54
C VAL A 12 10.36 -2.65 14.05
N HIS A 13 9.91 -1.43 13.73
CA HIS A 13 8.50 -1.11 13.76
C HIS A 13 7.90 -1.90 12.61
N ALA A 14 7.67 -3.18 12.86
CA ALA A 14 6.67 -3.95 12.17
C ALA A 14 5.37 -3.20 12.47
N ALA A 15 4.97 -2.31 11.56
CA ALA A 15 3.64 -1.72 11.54
C ALA A 15 2.66 -2.85 11.15
N ILE A 16 2.51 -3.82 12.04
CA ILE A 16 1.38 -4.72 12.11
C ILE A 16 0.52 -4.17 13.24
N GLY A 17 0.13 -2.89 13.11
CA GLY A 17 -0.96 -2.34 13.92
C GLY A 17 -2.26 -3.02 13.48
N PRO A 18 -3.24 -3.13 14.39
CA PRO A 18 -4.55 -3.66 13.99
C PRO A 18 -5.07 -2.83 12.81
N LEU A 19 -5.65 -3.50 11.80
CA LEU A 19 -6.32 -2.89 10.64
C LEU A 19 -7.59 -2.13 11.05
N ASP A 20 -7.71 -1.67 12.29
CA ASP A 20 -8.95 -1.17 12.88
C ASP A 20 -9.29 0.25 12.40
N TYR A 21 -8.30 1.01 11.94
CA TYR A 21 -8.47 2.33 11.32
C TYR A 21 -7.38 2.54 10.28
N GLY A 22 -7.75 2.76 9.02
CA GLY A 22 -6.76 2.98 7.98
C GLY A 22 -7.38 3.28 6.63
N TYR A 23 -6.53 3.75 5.74
CA TYR A 23 -6.88 4.12 4.37
C TYR A 23 -6.10 3.26 3.38
N TYR A 24 -6.68 3.10 2.20
CA TYR A 24 -6.08 2.41 1.07
C TYR A 24 -6.27 3.22 -0.22
N LEU A 25 -5.47 2.87 -1.21
CA LEU A 25 -5.54 3.39 -2.57
C LEU A 25 -6.15 2.32 -3.47
N ASP A 26 -7.25 2.66 -4.12
CA ASP A 26 -7.89 1.88 -5.18
C ASP A 26 -7.29 2.27 -6.53
N LEU A 27 -6.52 1.36 -7.13
CA LEU A 27 -5.89 1.57 -8.43
C LEU A 27 -6.81 1.19 -9.59
N GLY A 28 -7.99 0.64 -9.29
CA GLY A 28 -8.96 0.13 -10.25
C GLY A 28 -8.82 -1.37 -10.56
N THR A 29 -9.41 -1.78 -11.67
CA THR A 29 -9.49 -3.17 -12.11
C THR A 29 -8.52 -3.50 -13.24
N TYR A 30 -8.03 -4.74 -13.23
CA TYR A 30 -7.07 -5.28 -14.20
C TYR A 30 -7.51 -6.64 -14.72
N PRO A 31 -7.20 -6.97 -16.00
CA PRO A 31 -7.67 -8.20 -16.63
C PRO A 31 -6.88 -9.46 -16.24
N SER A 32 -5.92 -9.32 -15.32
CA SER A 32 -5.24 -10.47 -14.72
C SER A 32 -4.57 -10.08 -13.40
N ILE A 33 -4.37 -11.07 -12.53
CA ILE A 33 -3.61 -10.93 -11.27
C ILE A 33 -2.20 -10.39 -11.55
N LYS A 34 -1.54 -10.85 -12.62
CA LYS A 34 -0.20 -10.37 -13.02
C LYS A 34 -0.18 -8.86 -13.28
N LYS A 35 -1.20 -8.33 -13.97
CA LYS A 35 -1.30 -6.89 -14.25
C LYS A 35 -1.64 -6.08 -13.00
N ALA A 36 -2.51 -6.61 -12.13
CA ALA A 36 -2.81 -6.00 -10.83
C ALA A 36 -1.55 -5.91 -9.94
N ASN A 37 -0.78 -7.00 -9.82
CA ASN A 37 0.50 -7.01 -9.10
C ASN A 37 1.49 -5.98 -9.66
N HIS A 38 1.67 -5.95 -10.98
CA HIS A 38 2.55 -4.97 -11.61
C HIS A 38 2.11 -3.52 -11.34
N ALA A 39 0.80 -3.25 -11.31
CA ALA A 39 0.28 -1.95 -10.97
C ALA A 39 0.57 -1.57 -9.51
N ILE A 40 0.42 -2.51 -8.57
CA ILE A 40 0.78 -2.33 -7.16
C ILE A 40 2.27 -2.03 -7.02
N ASP A 41 3.14 -2.87 -7.58
CA ASP A 41 4.60 -2.72 -7.48
C ASP A 41 5.06 -1.38 -8.07
N SER A 42 4.54 -1.04 -9.26
CA SER A 42 4.84 0.25 -9.89
C SER A 42 4.28 1.41 -9.06
N GLY A 43 3.09 1.25 -8.46
CA GLY A 43 2.45 2.26 -7.63
C GLY A 43 3.26 2.54 -6.38
N GLN A 44 3.65 1.50 -5.64
CA GLN A 44 4.50 1.57 -4.45
C GLN A 44 5.85 2.23 -4.75
N ARG A 45 6.45 1.92 -5.91
CA ARG A 45 7.67 2.59 -6.36
C ARG A 45 7.48 4.09 -6.61
N ILE A 46 6.36 4.50 -7.21
CA ILE A 46 6.06 5.91 -7.49
C ILE A 46 5.82 6.70 -6.20
N ILE A 47 5.04 6.15 -5.26
CA ILE A 47 4.72 6.85 -4.01
C ILE A 47 5.91 6.89 -3.04
N GLY A 48 6.86 5.95 -3.19
CA GLY A 48 8.07 5.84 -2.38
C GLY A 48 7.85 5.13 -1.05
N VAL A 49 6.81 4.29 -0.96
CA VAL A 49 6.41 3.59 0.27
C VAL A 49 6.16 2.13 -0.07
N LYS A 50 6.78 1.23 0.70
CA LYS A 50 6.49 -0.20 0.64
C LYS A 50 5.58 -0.54 1.81
N THR A 51 4.33 -0.84 1.51
CA THR A 51 3.26 -1.06 2.49
C THR A 51 2.43 -2.28 2.09
N GLY A 52 1.36 -2.60 2.84
CA GLY A 52 0.43 -3.66 2.51
C GLY A 52 -0.24 -3.46 1.15
N SER A 53 -0.65 -4.56 0.53
CA SER A 53 -1.38 -4.55 -0.74
C SER A 53 -2.31 -5.74 -0.84
N ILE A 54 -3.43 -5.55 -1.52
CA ILE A 54 -4.46 -6.58 -1.69
C ILE A 54 -4.84 -6.63 -3.17
N ILE A 55 -4.99 -7.84 -3.70
CA ILE A 55 -5.70 -8.07 -4.96
C ILE A 55 -7.02 -8.75 -4.62
N LYS A 56 -8.13 -8.12 -4.99
CA LYS A 56 -9.45 -8.75 -4.91
C LYS A 56 -9.84 -9.24 -6.30
N THR A 57 -9.99 -10.54 -6.45
CA THR A 57 -10.42 -11.15 -7.70
C THR A 57 -11.94 -11.37 -7.67
N ASP A 58 -12.67 -10.60 -8.47
CA ASP A 58 -14.12 -10.81 -8.65
C ASP A 58 -14.38 -11.89 -9.73
N SER A 59 -13.55 -11.92 -10.78
CA SER A 59 -13.56 -12.91 -11.86
C SER A 59 -12.15 -13.04 -12.47
N PRO A 60 -11.86 -14.08 -13.29
CA PRO A 60 -10.53 -14.27 -13.88
C PRO A 60 -10.00 -13.02 -14.63
N ASP A 61 -10.90 -12.26 -15.24
CA ASP A 61 -10.66 -11.05 -16.03
C ASP A 61 -10.96 -9.74 -15.27
N ARG A 62 -11.30 -9.79 -13.97
CA ARG A 62 -11.56 -8.61 -13.15
C ARG A 62 -10.90 -8.72 -11.78
N ASN A 63 -9.73 -8.12 -11.70
CA ASN A 63 -8.87 -8.15 -10.51
C ASN A 63 -8.64 -6.72 -10.04
N TRP A 64 -9.19 -6.36 -8.90
CA TRP A 64 -8.95 -5.07 -8.26
C TRP A 64 -7.59 -5.03 -7.60
N ALA A 65 -6.92 -3.89 -7.67
CA ALA A 65 -5.62 -3.70 -7.06
C ALA A 65 -5.66 -2.58 -6.02
N TYR A 66 -5.25 -2.91 -4.79
CA TYR A 66 -5.26 -2.00 -3.66
C TYR A 66 -3.87 -1.89 -3.01
N ILE A 67 -3.48 -0.67 -2.64
CA ILE A 67 -2.33 -0.40 -1.77
C ILE A 67 -2.89 0.10 -0.43
N ALA A 68 -2.64 -0.61 0.66
CA ALA A 68 -3.19 -0.31 1.99
C ALA A 68 -2.10 0.15 2.97
N GLY A 69 -2.48 0.50 4.19
CA GLY A 69 -1.53 0.85 5.27
C GLY A 69 -1.17 2.33 5.32
N PHE A 70 -2.13 3.21 4.99
CA PHE A 70 -2.04 4.64 5.29
C PHE A 70 -2.83 4.91 6.56
N ASP A 71 -2.22 5.57 7.54
CA ASP A 71 -2.84 5.79 8.86
C ASP A 71 -3.91 6.90 8.81
N THR A 72 -3.77 7.84 7.87
CA THR A 72 -4.64 9.01 7.74
C THR A 72 -5.11 9.23 6.30
N GLU A 73 -6.25 9.91 6.16
CA GLU A 73 -6.79 10.28 4.86
C GLU A 73 -5.82 11.14 4.06
N ASP A 74 -5.17 12.09 4.71
CA ASP A 74 -4.23 13.02 4.07
C ASP A 74 -2.99 12.30 3.53
N GLN A 75 -2.47 11.31 4.27
CA GLN A 75 -1.39 10.47 3.76
C GLN A 75 -1.82 9.68 2.52
N ALA A 76 -3.02 9.08 2.55
CA ALA A 76 -3.55 8.34 1.41
C ALA A 76 -3.79 9.27 0.20
N LYS A 77 -4.40 10.44 0.41
CA LYS A 77 -4.61 11.46 -0.62
C LYS A 77 -3.30 11.95 -1.22
N ALA A 78 -2.28 12.23 -0.40
CA ALA A 78 -0.97 12.65 -0.87
C ALA A 78 -0.28 11.57 -1.71
N ALA A 79 -0.35 10.31 -1.30
CA ALA A 79 0.16 9.18 -2.08
C ALA A 79 -0.61 9.01 -3.40
N CYS A 80 -1.94 9.13 -3.35
CA CYS A 80 -2.81 9.06 -4.51
C CYS A 80 -2.52 10.17 -5.53
N ALA A 81 -2.29 11.40 -5.06
CA ALA A 81 -1.91 12.54 -5.89
C ALA A 81 -0.58 12.29 -6.64
N LYS A 82 0.41 11.64 -6.01
CA LYS A 82 1.66 11.25 -6.70
C LYS A 82 1.40 10.28 -7.86
N LEU A 83 0.47 9.32 -7.69
CA LEU A 83 0.08 8.39 -8.75
C LEU A 83 -0.62 9.11 -9.90
N ILE A 84 -1.58 9.99 -9.59
CA ILE A 84 -2.31 10.80 -10.57
C ILE A 84 -1.37 11.70 -11.36
N ALA A 85 -0.40 12.34 -10.69
CA ALA A 85 0.63 13.16 -11.34
C ALA A 85 1.52 12.37 -12.33
N LYS A 86 1.53 11.04 -12.24
CA LYS A 86 2.19 10.12 -13.20
C LYS A 86 1.21 9.51 -14.21
N GLY A 87 0.01 10.05 -14.33
CA GLY A 87 -1.03 9.57 -15.24
C GLY A 87 -1.64 8.22 -14.83
N ARG A 88 -1.57 7.85 -13.54
CA ARG A 88 -2.20 6.63 -13.01
C ARG A 88 -3.56 6.94 -12.42
N ARG A 89 -4.50 6.00 -12.54
CA ARG A 89 -5.74 6.02 -11.77
C ARG A 89 -5.43 5.76 -10.30
N CYS A 90 -6.09 6.50 -9.41
CA CYS A 90 -6.10 6.22 -7.99
C CYS A 90 -7.32 6.89 -7.32
N GLU A 91 -7.91 6.22 -6.33
CA GLU A 91 -8.86 6.80 -5.36
C GLU A 91 -8.43 6.43 -3.93
N ALA A 92 -8.41 7.38 -3.00
CA ALA A 92 -8.12 7.11 -1.58
C ALA A 92 -9.44 6.82 -0.83
N LYS A 93 -9.49 5.72 -0.08
CA LYS A 93 -10.70 5.23 0.60
C LYS A 93 -10.38 4.69 2.00
N PRO A 94 -11.29 4.78 2.99
CA PRO A 94 -11.14 4.13 4.28
C PRO A 94 -11.36 2.61 4.17
N ILE A 95 -10.64 1.80 4.97
CA ILE A 95 -10.72 0.33 4.98
C ILE A 95 -12.08 -0.18 5.50
N TYR A 96 -12.75 0.57 6.37
CA TYR A 96 -14.13 0.34 6.81
C TYR A 96 -15.07 1.43 6.28
N PRO A 97 -16.35 1.13 5.99
CA PRO A 97 -17.32 2.20 5.79
C PRO A 97 -17.49 2.98 7.10
N PRO A 98 -17.75 4.30 7.03
CA PRO A 98 -18.12 5.10 8.21
C PRO A 98 -19.39 4.57 8.88
#